data_AF-A0A3C1W7Z1-F1
#
_entry.id   AF-A0A3C1W7Z1-F1
#
_cell.length_a   1.000
_cell.length_b   1.000
_cell.length_c   1.000
_cell.angle_alpha   90.00
_cell.angle_beta   90.00
_cell.angle_gamma   90.00
#
_symmetry.space_group_name_H-M   'P 1'
#
loop_
_entity.id
_entity.type
_entity.pdbx_description
1 polymer ?
#
loop_
_entity_poly.entity_id
_entity_poly.type
_entity_poly.pdbx_seq_one_letter_code
_entity_poly.pdbx_strand_id
1 'polypeptide(L)'
;MSNCLIGGNLISSPPAGRGEFNIAGSRPEWWDMPSCAPLRLMHLRFTEEELSVLIDMISLAAEVGSLNRKPGAKENFARFEELENTILEKVTHLGFGDIIEFDEALQRYRVTTDYLTRSFVQEAIDEMRNEIFWEELTLRLAERDVIRKIGLPAWNSLDEEKRKEHTKPIEKSYWEEFTKRGIDTLHLIARFETG
;
A
#
# COMPACT_ATOMS: atom_id res chain seq x y z
N MET A 1 -8.78 -32.88 -35.86
CA MET A 1 -7.98 -31.67 -36.14
C MET A 1 -8.41 -30.65 -35.10
N SER A 2 -7.61 -30.22 -34.12
CA SER A 2 -6.20 -30.55 -33.83
C SER A 2 -5.92 -30.52 -32.32
N ASN A 3 -4.76 -31.05 -31.92
CA ASN A 3 -4.27 -31.20 -30.52
C ASN A 3 -3.91 -29.81 -29.90
N CYS A 4 -3.43 -29.63 -28.66
CA CYS A 4 -2.72 -30.54 -27.74
C CYS A 4 -2.66 -30.03 -26.28
N LEU A 5 -2.23 -30.95 -25.40
CA LEU A 5 -1.57 -30.86 -24.07
C LEU A 5 -0.77 -29.56 -23.80
N ILE A 6 -0.42 -29.14 -22.57
CA ILE A 6 0.08 -29.82 -21.33
C ILE A 6 -0.39 -28.94 -20.13
N GLY A 7 -0.60 -29.36 -18.87
CA GLY A 7 -0.43 -30.60 -18.07
C GLY A 7 -0.70 -30.25 -16.58
N GLY A 8 -0.51 -31.09 -15.55
CA GLY A 8 -0.11 -32.50 -15.48
C GLY A 8 0.61 -32.87 -14.17
N ASN A 9 -0.11 -33.12 -13.07
CA ASN A 9 0.24 -34.13 -12.04
C ASN A 9 -0.83 -34.27 -10.94
N LEU A 10 -1.54 -35.40 -10.96
CA LEU A 10 -2.28 -35.92 -9.81
C LEU A 10 -1.25 -36.49 -8.82
N ILE A 11 -1.20 -35.96 -7.59
CA ILE A 11 -0.40 -36.57 -6.52
C ILE A 11 -1.13 -37.84 -6.08
N SER A 12 -0.60 -39.00 -6.47
CA SER A 12 -1.07 -40.31 -6.01
C SER A 12 -0.79 -40.48 -4.52
N SER A 13 -1.82 -40.76 -3.72
CA SER A 13 -1.67 -41.14 -2.31
C SER A 13 -0.76 -42.38 -2.16
N PRO A 14 0.09 -42.45 -1.12
CA PRO A 14 0.95 -43.61 -0.90
C PRO A 14 0.11 -44.85 -0.50
N PRO A 15 0.55 -46.06 -0.85
CA PRO A 15 -0.18 -47.29 -0.54
C PRO A 15 -0.18 -47.60 0.97
N ALA A 16 -1.33 -47.99 1.50
CA ALA A 16 -1.43 -48.48 2.87
C ALA A 16 -0.86 -49.91 2.97
N GLY A 17 0.25 -50.08 3.69
CA GLY A 17 0.87 -51.39 3.90
C GLY A 17 1.80 -51.42 5.10
N ARG A 18 1.50 -52.29 6.07
CA ARG A 18 2.45 -52.67 7.14
C ARG A 18 3.53 -53.57 6.54
N GLY A 19 4.79 -53.22 6.79
CA GLY A 19 5.95 -54.07 6.51
C GLY A 19 7.16 -53.55 7.28
N GLU A 20 7.75 -54.40 8.11
CA GLU A 20 8.96 -54.07 8.87
C GLU A 20 10.15 -53.94 7.92
N PHE A 21 10.93 -52.86 8.02
CA PHE A 21 12.27 -52.80 7.46
C PHE A 21 13.21 -52.17 8.47
N ASN A 22 14.31 -52.89 8.74
CA ASN A 22 15.29 -52.51 9.75
C ASN A 22 16.68 -52.53 9.11
N ILE A 23 17.49 -51.52 9.46
CA ILE A 23 18.95 -51.40 9.27
C ILE A 23 19.46 -50.97 7.86
N ALA A 24 20.48 -50.09 7.92
CA ALA A 24 21.43 -49.67 6.88
C ALA A 24 20.97 -48.69 5.77
N GLY A 25 21.03 -47.40 6.09
CA GLY A 25 21.91 -46.50 5.31
C GLY A 25 21.41 -45.99 3.95
N SER A 26 20.22 -45.40 3.89
CA SER A 26 19.87 -44.35 2.89
C SER A 26 18.69 -43.54 3.39
N ARG A 27 18.90 -42.23 3.65
CA ARG A 27 17.82 -41.29 3.98
C ARG A 27 17.10 -40.93 2.67
N PRO A 28 15.80 -41.22 2.51
CA PRO A 28 15.11 -40.98 1.26
C PRO A 28 15.02 -39.48 0.93
N GLU A 29 15.17 -39.14 -0.35
CA GLU A 29 15.22 -37.76 -0.86
C GLU A 29 13.96 -36.93 -0.54
N TRP A 30 12.82 -37.59 -0.28
CA TRP A 30 11.57 -36.94 0.12
C TRP A 30 11.54 -36.45 1.58
N TRP A 31 12.49 -36.86 2.44
CA TRP A 31 12.56 -36.36 3.83
C TRP A 31 12.97 -34.87 3.88
N ASP A 32 13.79 -34.42 2.93
CA ASP A 32 14.31 -33.06 2.86
C ASP A 32 13.43 -32.09 2.05
N MET A 33 12.18 -32.50 1.78
CA MET A 33 11.13 -31.59 1.30
C MET A 33 10.94 -30.45 2.32
N PRO A 34 10.84 -29.18 1.89
CA PRO A 34 10.52 -28.09 2.79
C PRO A 34 9.16 -28.40 3.44
N SER A 35 9.17 -28.47 4.77
CA SER A 35 7.99 -28.78 5.57
C SER A 35 6.81 -27.92 5.12
N CYS A 36 5.78 -28.54 4.56
CA CYS A 36 4.46 -27.93 4.44
C CYS A 36 3.93 -27.71 5.85
N ALA A 37 4.36 -26.61 6.48
CA ALA A 37 3.83 -26.13 7.73
C ALA A 37 2.31 -26.05 7.56
N PRO A 38 1.51 -26.75 8.38
CA PRO A 38 0.07 -26.80 8.18
C PRO A 38 -0.48 -25.38 8.25
N LEU A 39 -1.25 -25.00 7.22
CA LEU A 39 -1.93 -23.71 7.17
C LEU A 39 -2.75 -23.55 8.45
N ARG A 40 -2.31 -22.62 9.30
CA ARG A 40 -2.98 -22.34 10.57
C ARG A 40 -4.24 -21.55 10.29
N LEU A 41 -5.37 -22.25 10.19
CA LEU A 41 -6.67 -21.60 10.19
C LEU A 41 -6.84 -20.83 11.50
N MET A 42 -7.08 -19.52 11.40
CA MET A 42 -7.34 -18.65 12.55
C MET A 42 -8.82 -18.28 12.56
N HIS A 43 -9.42 -18.24 13.76
CA HIS A 43 -10.78 -17.76 13.95
C HIS A 43 -10.74 -16.52 14.85
N LEU A 44 -11.13 -15.39 14.29
CA LEU A 44 -11.39 -14.15 15.03
C LEU A 44 -12.90 -14.00 15.22
N ARG A 45 -13.32 -13.28 16.26
CA ARG A 45 -14.72 -12.92 16.48
C ARG A 45 -14.76 -11.41 16.63
N PHE A 46 -15.74 -10.80 15.98
CA PHE A 46 -15.99 -9.37 15.96
C PHE A 46 -17.47 -9.13 16.26
N THR A 47 -17.81 -8.00 16.88
CA THR A 47 -19.17 -7.44 16.79
C THR A 47 -19.37 -6.79 15.41
N GLU A 48 -20.60 -6.35 15.10
CA GLU A 48 -20.88 -5.63 13.85
C GLU A 48 -20.11 -4.29 13.81
N GLU A 49 -19.96 -3.62 14.96
CA GLU A 49 -19.20 -2.38 15.11
C GLU A 49 -17.68 -2.58 15.02
N GLU A 50 -17.14 -3.67 15.57
CA GLU A 50 -15.72 -4.02 15.39
C GLU A 50 -15.42 -4.38 13.93
N LEU A 51 -16.39 -4.97 13.22
CA LEU A 51 -16.27 -5.35 11.83
C LEU A 51 -16.36 -4.15 10.87
N SER A 52 -17.21 -3.15 11.15
CA SER A 52 -17.22 -1.90 10.37
C SER A 52 -15.92 -1.10 10.54
N VAL A 53 -15.37 -1.02 11.75
CA VAL A 53 -14.04 -0.42 11.98
C VAL A 53 -12.95 -1.18 11.23
N LEU A 54 -13.03 -2.51 11.14
CA LEU A 54 -12.07 -3.30 10.36
C LEU A 54 -12.18 -3.01 8.85
N ILE A 55 -13.40 -2.86 8.32
CA ILE A 55 -13.63 -2.45 6.91
C ILE A 55 -12.98 -1.08 6.65
N ASP A 56 -13.25 -0.09 7.50
CA ASP A 56 -12.65 1.25 7.41
C ASP A 56 -11.12 1.22 7.41
N MET A 57 -10.52 0.46 8.34
CA MET A 57 -9.06 0.30 8.45
C MET A 57 -8.44 -0.34 7.20
N ILE A 58 -9.09 -1.34 6.62
CA ILE A 58 -8.59 -2.05 5.44
C ILE A 58 -8.67 -1.15 4.21
N SER A 59 -9.81 -0.50 3.97
CA SER A 59 -9.96 0.40 2.82
C SER A 59 -9.08 1.64 2.92
N LEU A 60 -8.83 2.17 4.12
CA LEU A 60 -7.79 3.20 4.34
C LEU A 60 -6.39 2.68 3.95
N ALA A 61 -6.02 1.47 4.39
CA ALA A 61 -4.72 0.89 4.09
C ALA A 61 -4.56 0.58 2.58
N ALA A 62 -5.63 0.16 1.92
CA ALA A 62 -5.66 -0.09 0.48
C ALA A 62 -5.51 1.21 -0.33
N GLU A 63 -6.29 2.25 -0.01
CA GLU A 63 -6.17 3.54 -0.71
C GLU A 63 -4.76 4.11 -0.55
N VAL A 64 -4.21 4.16 0.67
CA VAL A 64 -2.85 4.66 0.94
C VAL A 64 -1.79 3.82 0.20
N GLY A 65 -1.93 2.49 0.18
CA GLY A 65 -1.01 1.60 -0.53
C GLY A 65 -1.04 1.80 -2.06
N SER A 66 -2.22 2.07 -2.62
CA SER A 66 -2.40 2.32 -4.07
C SER A 66 -1.67 3.56 -4.58
N LEU A 67 -1.38 4.53 -3.69
CA LEU A 67 -0.65 5.76 -4.02
C LEU A 67 0.84 5.53 -4.27
N ASN A 68 1.39 4.35 -3.93
CA ASN A 68 2.81 4.06 -4.08
C ASN A 68 3.20 3.85 -5.56
N ARG A 69 3.78 4.88 -6.18
CA ARG A 69 4.23 4.87 -7.58
C ARG A 69 5.66 4.35 -7.80
N LYS A 70 6.32 3.77 -6.79
CA LYS A 70 7.69 3.23 -6.94
C LYS A 70 7.70 2.02 -7.88
N PRO A 71 8.76 1.80 -8.69
CA PRO A 71 8.94 0.54 -9.41
C PRO A 71 8.92 -0.64 -8.44
N GLY A 72 8.20 -1.72 -8.78
CA GLY A 72 8.02 -2.87 -7.90
C GLY A 72 6.99 -2.69 -6.77
N ALA A 73 6.31 -1.53 -6.68
CA ALA A 73 5.32 -1.30 -5.63
C ALA A 73 4.05 -2.14 -5.83
N LYS A 74 3.59 -2.30 -7.08
CA LYS A 74 2.33 -3.00 -7.40
C LYS A 74 2.37 -4.47 -6.98
N GLU A 75 3.49 -5.13 -7.22
CA GLU A 75 3.74 -6.54 -6.86
C GLU A 75 3.77 -6.74 -5.33
N ASN A 76 4.28 -5.76 -4.59
CA ASN A 76 4.26 -5.78 -3.13
C ASN A 76 2.87 -5.45 -2.57
N PHE A 77 2.13 -4.57 -3.23
CA PHE A 77 0.78 -4.14 -2.84
C PHE A 77 -0.31 -5.17 -3.18
N ALA A 78 -0.12 -6.01 -4.21
CA ALA A 78 -1.09 -7.04 -4.59
C ALA A 78 -1.56 -7.93 -3.42
N ARG A 79 -0.68 -8.28 -2.47
CA ARG A 79 -1.05 -9.05 -1.26
C ARG A 79 -2.06 -8.33 -0.34
N PHE A 80 -2.07 -7.00 -0.36
CA PHE A 80 -3.02 -6.18 0.40
C PHE A 80 -4.37 -6.16 -0.32
N GLU A 81 -4.37 -5.95 -1.65
CA GLU A 81 -5.57 -6.01 -2.49
C GLU A 81 -6.25 -7.40 -2.44
N GLU A 82 -5.47 -8.48 -2.49
CA GLU A 82 -5.96 -9.86 -2.35
C GLU A 82 -6.62 -10.11 -0.99
N LEU A 83 -6.02 -9.59 0.10
CA LEU A 83 -6.55 -9.74 1.45
C LEU A 83 -7.79 -8.87 1.68
N GLU A 84 -7.79 -7.63 1.21
CA GLU A 84 -8.96 -6.74 1.22
C GLU A 84 -10.13 -7.40 0.49
N ASN A 85 -9.93 -7.80 -0.76
CA ASN A 85 -10.95 -8.46 -1.57
C ASN A 85 -11.51 -9.72 -0.87
N THR A 86 -10.64 -10.53 -0.28
CA THR A 86 -11.03 -11.74 0.48
C THR A 86 -11.85 -11.42 1.73
N ILE A 87 -11.60 -10.29 2.39
CA ILE A 87 -12.34 -9.86 3.58
C ILE A 87 -13.68 -9.24 3.17
N LEU A 88 -13.70 -8.33 2.18
CA LEU A 88 -14.91 -7.67 1.68
C LEU A 88 -15.90 -8.67 1.06
N GLU A 89 -15.44 -9.68 0.33
CA GLU A 89 -16.27 -10.82 -0.10
C GLU A 89 -16.99 -11.47 1.08
N LYS A 90 -16.26 -11.75 2.18
CA LYS A 90 -16.83 -12.46 3.34
C LYS A 90 -17.81 -11.61 4.10
N VAL A 91 -17.51 -10.34 4.33
CA VAL A 91 -18.40 -9.45 5.10
C VAL A 91 -19.65 -9.06 4.33
N THR A 92 -19.63 -9.10 2.99
CA THR A 92 -20.84 -9.01 2.15
C THR A 92 -21.89 -10.05 2.56
N HIS A 93 -21.46 -11.27 2.88
CA HIS A 93 -22.34 -12.36 3.33
C HIS A 93 -22.72 -12.29 4.83
N LEU A 94 -22.19 -11.33 5.59
CA LEU A 94 -22.44 -11.16 7.02
C LEU A 94 -23.37 -9.98 7.35
N GLY A 95 -24.01 -9.37 6.35
CA GLY A 95 -24.99 -8.30 6.53
C GLY A 95 -24.57 -6.94 5.95
N PHE A 96 -23.31 -6.78 5.55
CA PHE A 96 -22.74 -5.52 5.03
C PHE A 96 -22.89 -5.36 3.49
N GLY A 97 -23.81 -6.10 2.87
CA GLY A 97 -24.02 -6.09 1.42
C GLY A 97 -24.67 -4.82 0.86
N ASP A 98 -25.03 -3.87 1.73
CA ASP A 98 -25.50 -2.52 1.40
C ASP A 98 -24.34 -1.51 1.25
N ILE A 99 -23.23 -1.72 1.94
CA ILE A 99 -22.03 -0.87 1.88
C ILE A 99 -20.90 -1.44 1.02
N ILE A 100 -21.06 -2.64 0.45
CA ILE A 100 -20.06 -3.33 -0.37
C ILE A 100 -20.61 -3.62 -1.76
N GLU A 101 -19.81 -3.35 -2.78
CA GLU A 101 -20.12 -3.63 -4.19
C GLU A 101 -18.98 -4.41 -4.87
N PHE A 102 -19.30 -5.12 -5.94
CA PHE A 102 -18.29 -5.72 -6.81
C PHE A 102 -17.99 -4.78 -7.97
N ASP A 103 -16.74 -4.32 -8.07
CA ASP A 103 -16.25 -3.47 -9.14
C ASP A 103 -15.89 -4.33 -10.36
N GLU A 104 -16.77 -4.33 -11.36
CA GLU A 104 -16.57 -5.09 -12.60
C GLU A 104 -15.35 -4.63 -13.42
N ALA A 105 -14.91 -3.37 -13.29
CA ALA A 105 -13.75 -2.87 -14.02
C ALA A 105 -12.43 -3.32 -13.37
N LEU A 106 -12.42 -3.46 -12.04
CA LEU A 106 -11.27 -3.91 -11.26
C LEU A 106 -11.32 -5.39 -10.88
N GLN A 107 -12.45 -6.08 -11.17
CA GLN A 107 -12.75 -7.47 -10.82
C GLN A 107 -12.52 -7.78 -9.33
N ARG A 108 -12.99 -6.89 -8.44
CA ARG A 108 -12.81 -6.99 -6.99
C ARG A 108 -13.96 -6.40 -6.19
N TYR A 109 -14.16 -6.89 -4.97
CA TYR A 109 -15.02 -6.25 -3.98
C TYR A 109 -14.38 -4.94 -3.50
N ARG A 110 -15.21 -3.92 -3.30
CA ARG A 110 -14.83 -2.62 -2.71
C ARG A 110 -15.99 -2.07 -1.87
N VAL A 111 -15.67 -1.15 -0.97
CA VAL A 111 -16.69 -0.37 -0.26
C VAL A 111 -17.33 0.64 -1.24
N THR A 112 -18.64 0.86 -1.14
CA THR A 112 -19.38 1.76 -2.03
C THR A 112 -18.92 3.22 -1.88
N THR A 113 -18.95 3.97 -2.98
CA THR A 113 -18.61 5.41 -2.95
C THR A 113 -19.51 6.20 -2.00
N ASP A 114 -20.80 5.84 -1.90
CA ASP A 114 -21.78 6.48 -1.02
C ASP A 114 -21.47 6.29 0.48
N TYR A 115 -20.86 5.17 0.85
CA TYR A 115 -20.36 4.93 2.20
C TYR A 115 -19.06 5.69 2.43
N LEU A 116 -18.06 5.50 1.56
CA LEU A 116 -16.73 6.11 1.72
C LEU A 116 -16.81 7.63 1.84
N THR A 117 -17.58 8.30 0.99
CA THR A 117 -17.75 9.77 0.99
C THR A 117 -18.42 10.34 2.26
N ARG A 118 -18.97 9.49 3.13
CA ARG A 118 -19.56 9.86 4.43
C ARG A 118 -18.79 9.28 5.63
N SER A 119 -17.72 8.54 5.37
CA SER A 119 -16.92 7.86 6.39
C SER A 119 -15.71 8.71 6.79
N PHE A 120 -15.23 8.48 8.02
CA PHE A 120 -13.98 9.04 8.51
C PHE A 120 -12.76 8.66 7.64
N VAL A 121 -12.84 7.57 6.87
CA VAL A 121 -11.77 7.14 5.95
C VAL A 121 -11.49 8.22 4.91
N GLN A 122 -12.52 8.76 4.27
CA GLN A 122 -12.36 9.82 3.25
C GLN A 122 -11.83 11.12 3.87
N GLU A 123 -12.36 11.52 5.03
CA GLU A 123 -11.88 12.70 5.77
C GLU A 123 -10.38 12.56 6.11
N ALA A 124 -9.96 11.40 6.62
CA ALA A 124 -8.57 11.12 6.97
C ALA A 124 -7.64 11.09 5.75
N ILE A 125 -8.11 10.56 4.60
CA ILE A 125 -7.35 10.55 3.35
C ILE A 125 -7.16 11.97 2.82
N ASP A 126 -8.20 12.80 2.82
CA ASP A 126 -8.14 14.15 2.26
C ASP A 126 -7.33 15.10 3.15
N GLU A 127 -7.45 14.99 4.48
CA GLU A 127 -6.59 15.71 5.42
C GLU A 127 -5.12 15.31 5.27
N MET A 128 -4.83 14.00 5.21
CA MET A 128 -3.47 13.48 4.95
C MET A 128 -2.91 14.02 3.63
N ARG A 129 -3.70 14.07 2.55
CA ARG A 129 -3.29 14.61 1.25
C ARG A 129 -3.00 16.11 1.33
N ASN A 130 -3.81 16.88 2.06
CA ASN A 130 -3.64 18.31 2.25
C ASN A 130 -2.37 18.62 3.06
N GLU A 131 -2.19 17.98 4.22
CA GLU A 131 -1.02 18.20 5.09
C GLU A 131 0.29 17.83 4.40
N ILE A 132 0.37 16.64 3.77
CA ILE A 132 1.56 16.22 3.02
C ILE A 132 1.86 17.19 1.87
N PHE A 133 0.83 17.70 1.18
CA PHE A 133 1.02 18.67 0.10
C PHE A 133 1.67 19.97 0.60
N TRP A 134 1.16 20.56 1.68
CA TRP A 134 1.69 21.81 2.21
C TRP A 134 3.08 21.66 2.85
N GLU A 135 3.33 20.53 3.52
CA GLU A 135 4.64 20.20 4.08
C GLU A 135 5.69 20.03 2.96
N GLU A 136 5.47 19.12 2.00
CA GLU A 136 6.41 18.86 0.90
C GLU A 136 6.62 20.08 0.00
N LEU A 137 5.58 20.88 -0.26
CA LEU A 137 5.71 22.13 -1.00
C LEU A 137 6.63 23.10 -0.27
N THR A 138 6.41 23.29 1.03
CA THR A 138 7.18 24.22 1.86
C THR A 138 8.65 23.81 1.95
N LEU A 139 8.93 22.54 2.27
CA LEU A 139 10.29 22.00 2.39
C LEU A 139 11.07 22.14 1.08
N ARG A 140 10.48 21.73 -0.05
CA ARG A 140 11.15 21.78 -1.36
C ARG A 140 11.39 23.19 -1.86
N LEU A 141 10.49 24.14 -1.60
CA LEU A 141 10.70 25.55 -1.93
C LEU A 141 11.82 26.16 -1.09
N ALA A 142 11.87 25.84 0.22
CA ALA A 142 12.92 26.31 1.11
C ALA A 142 14.30 25.78 0.70
N GLU A 143 14.44 24.47 0.47
CA GLU A 143 15.68 23.86 -0.04
C GLU A 143 16.10 24.52 -1.37
N ARG A 144 15.19 24.64 -2.34
CA ARG A 144 15.46 25.26 -3.65
C ARG A 144 16.03 26.67 -3.51
N ASP A 145 15.47 27.49 -2.62
CA ASP A 145 15.89 28.89 -2.49
C ASP A 145 17.13 29.05 -1.58
N VAL A 146 17.41 28.12 -0.67
CA VAL A 146 18.75 27.99 -0.05
C VAL A 146 19.79 27.61 -1.11
N ILE A 147 19.55 26.59 -1.93
CA ILE A 147 20.47 26.14 -2.99
C ILE A 147 20.77 27.27 -3.97
N ARG A 148 19.78 28.08 -4.36
CA ARG A 148 19.98 29.27 -5.20
C ARG A 148 20.86 30.33 -4.54
N LYS A 149 20.86 30.43 -3.21
CA LYS A 149 21.62 31.41 -2.43
C LYS A 149 23.06 30.98 -2.16
N ILE A 150 23.31 29.71 -1.85
CA ILE A 150 24.64 29.20 -1.46
C ILE A 150 25.34 28.36 -2.55
N GLY A 151 24.59 27.92 -3.56
CA GLY A 151 25.05 27.00 -4.60
C GLY A 151 24.95 25.52 -4.20
N LEU A 152 24.58 24.67 -5.17
CA LEU A 152 24.43 23.23 -4.96
C LEU A 152 25.69 22.53 -4.39
N PRO A 153 26.95 22.88 -4.78
CA PRO A 153 28.13 22.28 -4.16
C PRO A 153 28.26 22.57 -2.67
N ALA A 154 27.90 23.79 -2.23
CA ALA A 154 27.92 24.17 -0.82
C ALA A 154 26.82 23.42 -0.05
N TRP A 155 25.59 23.40 -0.58
CA TRP A 155 24.48 22.63 0.00
C TRP A 155 24.82 21.15 0.20
N ASN A 156 25.39 20.52 -0.82
CA ASN A 156 25.78 19.11 -0.74
C ASN A 156 26.90 18.84 0.27
N SER A 157 27.70 19.85 0.66
CA SER A 157 28.72 19.74 1.70
C SER A 157 28.20 19.94 3.13
N LEU A 158 26.94 20.36 3.30
CA LEU A 158 26.30 20.51 4.60
C LEU A 158 25.76 19.17 5.11
N ASP A 159 25.94 18.96 6.42
CA ASP A 159 25.20 17.95 7.18
C ASP A 159 23.74 18.35 7.40
N GLU A 160 22.94 17.36 7.83
CA GLU A 160 21.49 17.46 7.95
C GLU A 160 21.02 18.55 8.94
N GLU A 161 21.73 18.76 10.04
CA GLU A 161 21.35 19.79 11.01
C GLU A 161 21.64 21.19 10.47
N LYS A 162 22.77 21.42 9.80
CA LYS A 162 23.02 22.68 9.09
C LYS A 162 22.03 22.94 7.96
N ARG A 163 21.62 21.90 7.21
CA ARG A 163 20.56 22.03 6.19
C ARG A 163 19.28 22.57 6.80
N LYS A 164 18.81 21.97 7.90
CA LYS A 164 17.66 22.45 8.67
C LYS A 164 17.85 23.87 9.22
N GLU A 165 19.03 24.22 9.73
CA GLU A 165 19.31 25.60 10.19
C GLU A 165 19.16 26.62 9.05
N HIS A 166 19.57 26.26 7.83
CA HIS A 166 19.41 27.11 6.65
C HIS A 166 17.96 27.18 6.13
N THR A 167 17.20 26.08 6.16
CA THR A 167 15.83 26.03 5.59
C THR A 167 14.74 26.49 6.56
N LYS A 168 14.82 26.16 7.86
CA LYS A 168 13.80 26.50 8.89
C LYS A 168 13.28 27.96 8.84
N PRO A 169 14.12 29.00 8.67
CA PRO A 169 13.61 30.37 8.58
C PRO A 169 12.76 30.64 7.33
N ILE A 170 13.07 29.97 6.23
CA ILE A 170 12.37 30.09 4.94
C ILE A 170 11.11 29.23 4.95
N GLU A 171 11.19 27.99 5.46
CA GLU A 171 10.03 27.10 5.71
C GLU A 171 8.95 27.83 6.52
N LYS A 172 9.34 28.47 7.62
CA LYS A 172 8.42 29.27 8.45
C LYS A 172 7.75 30.40 7.67
N SER A 173 8.50 31.12 6.83
CA SER A 173 7.96 32.21 6.01
C SER A 173 6.94 31.70 4.98
N TYR A 174 7.18 30.53 4.38
CA TYR A 174 6.24 29.91 3.43
C TYR A 174 5.00 29.38 4.13
N TRP A 175 5.14 28.67 5.26
CA TRP A 175 3.98 28.28 6.08
C TRP A 175 3.11 29.49 6.44
N GLU A 176 3.72 30.57 6.91
CA GLU A 176 2.99 31.81 7.23
C GLU A 176 2.31 32.49 6.04
N GLU A 177 2.76 32.24 4.80
CA GLU A 177 2.14 32.75 3.57
C GLU A 177 1.01 31.82 3.11
N PHE A 178 1.28 30.52 2.98
CA PHE A 178 0.32 29.52 2.52
C PHE A 178 -0.88 29.39 3.46
N THR A 179 -0.68 29.44 4.79
CA THR A 179 -1.81 29.47 5.74
C THR A 179 -2.72 30.70 5.56
N LYS A 180 -2.21 31.82 5.02
CA LYS A 180 -2.98 33.08 4.85
C LYS A 180 -3.55 33.26 3.45
N ARG A 181 -2.97 32.62 2.43
CA ARG A 181 -3.22 32.90 0.99
C ARG A 181 -3.37 31.65 0.12
N GLY A 182 -3.16 30.45 0.68
CA GLY A 182 -3.15 29.20 -0.08
C GLY A 182 -2.23 29.27 -1.30
N ILE A 183 -2.78 28.99 -2.47
CA ILE A 183 -2.08 29.03 -3.75
C ILE A 183 -2.20 30.38 -4.48
N ASP A 184 -2.90 31.38 -3.95
CA ASP A 184 -3.25 32.61 -4.69
C ASP A 184 -2.01 33.42 -5.14
N THR A 185 -0.92 33.35 -4.36
CA THR A 185 0.37 34.00 -4.67
C THR A 185 1.41 33.05 -5.29
N LEU A 186 1.06 31.77 -5.48
CA LEU A 186 1.97 30.76 -6.02
C LEU A 186 2.00 30.82 -7.56
N HIS A 187 2.97 31.52 -8.13
CA HIS A 187 3.11 31.67 -9.57
C HIS A 187 4.20 30.76 -10.17
N LEU A 188 3.81 29.86 -11.08
CA LEU A 188 4.75 29.06 -11.88
C LEU A 188 5.23 29.87 -13.09
N ILE A 189 6.44 30.42 -13.01
CA ILE A 189 7.10 31.08 -14.15
C ILE A 189 7.89 30.03 -14.95
N ALA A 190 7.18 29.32 -15.83
CA ALA A 190 7.81 28.38 -16.76
C ALA A 190 8.54 29.13 -17.89
N ARG A 191 9.85 28.89 -18.03
CA ARG A 191 10.57 29.16 -19.28
C ARG A 191 10.61 27.87 -20.09
N PHE A 192 9.70 27.73 -21.04
CA PHE A 192 9.82 26.69 -22.07
C PHE A 192 10.91 27.12 -23.05
N GLU A 193 12.08 26.48 -22.98
CA GLU A 193 12.95 26.43 -24.15
C GLU A 193 12.29 25.48 -25.15
N THR A 194 11.84 26.03 -26.28
CA THR A 194 11.39 25.23 -27.43
C THR A 194 12.60 24.56 -28.05
N GLY A 195 12.77 23.26 -27.74
CA GLY A 195 13.66 22.33 -28.45
C GLY A 195 12.84 21.41 -29.35
#